data_AF-A0A2V6WMV4-F1
#
_entry.id   AF-A0A2V6WMV4-F1
#
_cell.length_a   1.000
_cell.length_b   1.000
_cell.length_c   1.000
_cell.angle_alpha   90.00
_cell.angle_beta   90.00
_cell.angle_gamma   90.00
#
_symmetry.space_group_name_H-M   'P 1'
#
loop_
_entity.id
_entity.type
_entity.pdbx_description
1 polymer ?
#
loop_
_entity_poly.entity_id
_entity_poly.type
_entity_poly.pdbx_seq_one_letter_code
_entity_poly.pdbx_strand_id
1 'polypeptide(L)'
;MALPKMVRVRQRFSRPVVSDIPAATRATLGACGHPIRGGDVVAIGTSSRGIANYATIVKATVDHLRELGAKPFIFPAMGSHGGGTPEGQLSVLDHYGISEKTMGVPCRATMEVVQVGDALGLPVWLEKGAAGADWVCLVNRVKPHTDFKGSIESGLFKMMTIGLGKYKGAIQYHRANVRHSYETVITEVGREMLAKAKIAFGLGIVENGYDETAHVEAFGAADLEAGERRLLKMAKENLARLPLSAFEVLIVEQMGKNVSGAGMDTNVIGRPSNPHEP
;
A
#
# COMPACT_ATOMS: atom_id res chain seq x y z
N MET A 1 22.43 4.72 -42.75
CA MET A 1 22.36 3.31 -42.34
C MET A 1 20.91 2.89 -42.28
N ALA A 2 20.57 1.69 -42.76
CA ALA A 2 19.22 1.16 -42.60
C ALA A 2 19.07 0.56 -41.19
N LEU A 3 17.92 0.79 -40.54
CA LEU A 3 17.56 0.08 -39.31
C LEU A 3 17.41 -1.43 -39.59
N PRO A 4 17.63 -2.31 -38.59
CA PRO A 4 17.39 -3.74 -38.75
C PRO A 4 15.92 -4.00 -39.13
N LYS A 5 15.65 -5.14 -39.77
CA LYS A 5 14.28 -5.57 -40.04
C LYS A 5 13.55 -5.75 -38.70
N MET A 6 12.50 -4.95 -38.47
CA MET A 6 11.69 -5.02 -37.25
C MET A 6 10.42 -5.83 -37.50
N VAL A 7 10.00 -6.61 -36.50
CA VAL A 7 8.71 -7.33 -36.50
C VAL A 7 7.86 -6.80 -35.36
N ARG A 8 6.57 -6.57 -35.61
CA ARG A 8 5.63 -6.16 -34.57
C ARG A 8 5.19 -7.38 -33.76
N VAL A 9 5.44 -7.35 -32.46
CA VAL A 9 4.97 -8.34 -31.50
C VAL A 9 3.84 -7.73 -30.67
N ARG A 10 2.79 -8.52 -30.39
CA ARG A 10 1.73 -8.14 -29.44
C ARG A 10 1.63 -9.22 -28.37
N GLN A 11 1.82 -8.83 -27.11
CA GLN A 11 1.61 -9.72 -25.97
C GLN A 11 0.19 -9.56 -25.42
N ARG A 12 -0.37 -10.66 -24.92
CA ARG A 12 -1.58 -10.68 -24.10
C ARG A 12 -1.20 -11.31 -22.77
N PHE A 13 -1.54 -10.64 -21.67
CA PHE A 13 -1.28 -11.12 -20.33
C PHE A 13 -2.56 -11.70 -19.72
N SER A 14 -2.42 -12.49 -18.67
CA SER A 14 -3.56 -12.86 -17.84
C SER A 14 -4.24 -11.59 -17.32
N ARG A 15 -5.57 -11.57 -17.35
CA ARG A 15 -6.38 -10.41 -16.96
C ARG A 15 -7.45 -10.82 -15.93
N PRO A 16 -7.05 -11.32 -14.75
CA PRO A 16 -8.00 -11.49 -13.65
C PRO A 16 -8.54 -10.11 -13.27
N VAL A 17 -9.85 -10.02 -13.05
CA VAL A 17 -10.54 -8.79 -12.68
C VAL A 17 -11.64 -9.13 -11.68
N VAL A 18 -11.72 -8.35 -10.60
CA VAL A 18 -12.86 -8.39 -9.68
C VAL A 18 -14.02 -7.61 -10.31
N SER A 19 -15.11 -8.32 -10.62
CA SER A 19 -16.27 -7.74 -11.31
C SER A 19 -17.14 -6.83 -10.44
N ASP A 20 -17.27 -7.15 -9.15
CA ASP A 20 -18.03 -6.37 -8.17
C ASP A 20 -17.14 -6.02 -6.98
N ILE A 21 -16.55 -4.83 -7.04
CA ILE A 21 -15.59 -4.34 -6.04
C ILE A 21 -16.25 -4.15 -4.65
N PRO A 22 -17.43 -3.51 -4.53
CA PRO A 22 -18.12 -3.43 -3.24
C PRO A 22 -18.44 -4.80 -2.63
N ALA A 23 -18.97 -5.74 -3.40
CA ALA A 23 -19.34 -7.06 -2.90
C ALA A 23 -18.10 -7.86 -2.46
N ALA A 24 -17.03 -7.88 -3.27
CA ALA A 24 -15.79 -8.57 -2.93
C ALA A 24 -15.13 -8.00 -1.66
N THR A 25 -15.09 -6.66 -1.54
CA THR A 25 -14.57 -5.97 -0.35
C THR A 25 -15.37 -6.34 0.91
N ARG A 26 -16.70 -6.27 0.86
CA ARG A 26 -17.55 -6.65 2.00
C ARG A 26 -17.39 -8.13 2.38
N ALA A 27 -17.36 -9.02 1.40
CA ALA A 27 -17.22 -10.45 1.64
C ALA A 27 -15.91 -10.79 2.36
N THR A 28 -14.78 -10.22 1.92
CA THR A 28 -13.49 -10.49 2.57
C THR A 28 -13.40 -9.84 3.96
N LEU A 29 -13.94 -8.64 4.16
CA LEU A 29 -14.00 -7.99 5.48
C LEU A 29 -14.87 -8.78 6.47
N GLY A 30 -16.00 -9.34 6.02
CA GLY A 30 -16.84 -10.21 6.85
C GLY A 30 -16.19 -11.53 7.23
N ALA A 31 -15.24 -12.02 6.43
CA ALA A 31 -14.55 -13.30 6.64
C ALA A 31 -13.22 -13.18 7.39
N CYS A 32 -12.62 -11.98 7.50
CA CYS A 32 -11.25 -11.82 8.02
C CYS A 32 -11.13 -11.92 9.55
N GLY A 33 -12.25 -12.09 10.27
CA GLY A 33 -12.25 -12.32 11.71
C GLY A 33 -11.81 -11.11 12.55
N HIS A 34 -12.00 -9.88 12.06
CA HIS A 34 -11.61 -8.68 12.80
C HIS A 34 -12.37 -8.54 14.14
N PRO A 35 -11.79 -7.90 15.16
CA PRO A 35 -12.39 -7.81 16.51
C PRO A 35 -13.41 -6.66 16.69
N ILE A 36 -13.63 -5.82 15.66
CA ILE A 36 -14.41 -4.58 15.72
C ILE A 36 -15.87 -4.82 16.09
N ARG A 37 -16.40 -3.98 16.98
CA ARG A 37 -17.79 -4.00 17.46
C ARG A 37 -18.49 -2.66 17.25
N GLY A 38 -19.81 -2.68 17.39
CA GLY A 38 -20.61 -1.46 17.38
C GLY A 38 -20.19 -0.49 18.48
N GLY A 39 -20.06 0.79 18.13
CA GLY A 39 -19.59 1.86 19.01
C GLY A 39 -18.10 2.16 18.93
N ASP A 40 -17.27 1.21 18.48
CA ASP A 40 -15.82 1.37 18.37
C ASP A 40 -15.45 2.53 17.43
N VAL A 41 -14.46 3.32 17.82
CA VAL A 41 -13.85 4.32 16.94
C VAL A 41 -12.76 3.65 16.10
N VAL A 42 -12.92 3.68 14.77
CA VAL A 42 -12.02 2.95 13.85
C VAL A 42 -11.27 3.91 12.94
N ALA A 43 -9.95 3.93 13.01
CA ALA A 43 -9.08 4.72 12.15
C ALA A 43 -8.73 3.93 10.88
N ILE A 44 -9.10 4.45 9.70
CA ILE A 44 -8.82 3.81 8.40
C ILE A 44 -7.65 4.54 7.74
N GLY A 45 -6.48 3.91 7.73
CA GLY A 45 -5.30 4.41 7.05
C GLY A 45 -5.39 4.21 5.54
N THR A 46 -5.25 5.29 4.78
CA THR A 46 -5.28 5.28 3.30
C THR A 46 -3.96 5.78 2.69
N SER A 47 -3.68 5.32 1.47
CA SER A 47 -2.42 5.53 0.75
C SER A 47 -2.45 6.80 -0.12
N SER A 48 -1.28 7.19 -0.61
CA SER A 48 -1.07 8.34 -1.50
C SER A 48 -0.89 7.94 -2.97
N ARG A 49 -1.31 6.74 -3.37
CA ARG A 49 -1.03 6.19 -4.71
C ARG A 49 -2.31 6.00 -5.51
N GLY A 50 -2.19 6.16 -6.83
CA GLY A 50 -3.21 5.71 -7.77
C GLY A 50 -3.33 4.19 -7.68
N ILE A 51 -4.51 3.75 -7.22
CA ILE A 51 -4.90 2.34 -7.12
C ILE A 51 -6.26 2.24 -7.82
N ALA A 52 -6.42 1.24 -8.68
CA ALA A 52 -7.67 0.97 -9.38
C ALA A 52 -8.80 0.76 -8.36
N ASN A 53 -9.92 1.46 -8.58
CA ASN A 53 -11.11 1.41 -7.73
C ASN A 53 -10.88 1.82 -6.27
N TYR A 54 -9.83 2.60 -5.96
CA TYR A 54 -9.45 2.85 -4.57
C TYR A 54 -10.54 3.50 -3.73
N ALA A 55 -11.15 4.59 -4.22
CA ALA A 55 -12.26 5.24 -3.53
C ALA A 55 -13.43 4.28 -3.29
N THR A 56 -13.74 3.41 -4.26
CA THR A 56 -14.80 2.40 -4.14
C THR A 56 -14.49 1.37 -3.05
N ILE A 57 -13.25 0.88 -2.99
CA ILE A 57 -12.79 -0.08 -1.97
C ILE A 57 -12.81 0.55 -0.58
N VAL A 58 -12.30 1.78 -0.45
CA VAL A 58 -12.31 2.52 0.82
C VAL A 58 -13.75 2.81 1.26
N LYS A 59 -14.64 3.20 0.34
CA LYS A 59 -16.07 3.41 0.63
C LYS A 59 -16.74 2.13 1.11
N ALA A 60 -16.51 0.99 0.45
CA ALA A 60 -17.04 -0.29 0.87
C ALA A 60 -16.52 -0.72 2.26
N THR A 61 -15.26 -0.37 2.57
CA THR A 61 -14.69 -0.58 3.91
C THR A 61 -15.38 0.29 4.96
N VAL A 62 -15.63 1.57 4.66
CA VAL A 62 -16.39 2.49 5.52
C VAL A 62 -17.80 1.98 5.77
N ASP A 63 -18.49 1.54 4.71
CA ASP A 63 -19.87 1.07 4.80
C ASP A 63 -19.98 -0.20 5.64
N HIS A 64 -19.09 -1.18 5.43
CA HIS A 64 -19.00 -2.37 6.28
C HIS A 64 -18.85 -2.01 7.76
N LEU A 65 -17.95 -1.08 8.09
CA LEU A 65 -17.74 -0.65 9.48
C LEU A 65 -18.96 0.09 10.06
N ARG A 66 -19.65 0.90 9.25
CA ARG A 66 -20.89 1.58 9.67
C ARG A 66 -22.05 0.61 9.86
N GLU A 67 -22.16 -0.43 9.03
CA GLU A 67 -23.14 -1.50 9.16
C GLU A 67 -22.96 -2.28 10.47
N LEU A 68 -21.72 -2.44 10.94
CA LEU A 68 -21.41 -2.97 12.28
C LEU A 68 -21.75 -2.01 13.44
N GLY A 69 -22.13 -0.76 13.14
CA GLY A 69 -22.38 0.29 14.12
C GLY A 69 -21.12 0.97 14.65
N ALA A 70 -19.96 0.77 14.04
CA ALA A 70 -18.72 1.45 14.42
C ALA A 70 -18.72 2.92 13.95
N LYS A 71 -17.75 3.69 14.43
CA LYS A 71 -17.55 5.13 14.15
C LYS A 71 -16.24 5.33 13.39
N PRO A 72 -16.19 4.99 12.09
CA PRO A 72 -14.97 5.12 11.31
C PRO A 72 -14.60 6.58 11.03
N PHE A 73 -13.30 6.84 10.92
CA PHE A 73 -12.73 8.03 10.28
C PHE A 73 -11.54 7.63 9.42
N ILE A 74 -11.28 8.38 8.36
CA ILE A 74 -10.16 8.15 7.46
C ILE A 74 -9.00 9.06 7.85
N PHE A 75 -7.78 8.55 7.74
CA PHE A 75 -6.58 9.37 7.86
C PHE A 75 -5.52 8.98 6.82
N PRO A 76 -4.72 9.94 6.34
CA PRO A 76 -3.67 9.68 5.36
C PRO A 76 -2.47 8.97 6.00
N ALA A 77 -2.25 7.69 5.70
CA ALA A 77 -1.10 6.92 6.17
C ALA A 77 -0.04 6.82 5.06
N MET A 78 0.57 7.96 4.74
CA MET A 78 1.39 8.15 3.53
C MET A 78 2.80 8.71 3.77
N GLY A 79 3.28 8.70 5.02
CA GLY A 79 4.63 9.13 5.36
C GLY A 79 4.83 10.63 5.11
N SER A 80 5.80 10.99 4.26
CA SER A 80 6.17 12.36 3.90
C SER A 80 5.42 12.93 2.68
N HIS A 81 4.50 12.18 2.07
CA HIS A 81 3.72 12.64 0.93
C HIS A 81 2.83 13.85 1.27
N GLY A 82 2.35 14.55 0.24
CA GLY A 82 1.54 15.76 0.41
C GLY A 82 2.34 16.91 1.03
N GLY A 83 3.65 16.98 0.77
CA GLY A 83 4.53 17.99 1.37
C GLY A 83 4.77 17.82 2.88
N GLY A 84 4.29 16.73 3.49
CA GLY A 84 4.40 16.53 4.93
C GLY A 84 3.55 17.51 5.75
N THR A 85 2.46 18.02 5.18
CA THR A 85 1.48 18.85 5.88
C THR A 85 0.10 18.18 5.90
N PRO A 86 -0.75 18.45 6.91
CA PRO A 86 -2.11 17.92 6.96
C PRO A 86 -2.92 18.25 5.69
N GLU A 87 -2.87 19.50 5.24
CA GLU A 87 -3.64 20.00 4.10
C GLU A 87 -3.20 19.34 2.80
N GLY A 88 -1.89 19.19 2.61
CA GLY A 88 -1.35 18.54 1.42
C GLY A 88 -1.65 17.04 1.40
N GLN A 89 -1.65 16.37 2.55
CA GLN A 89 -2.06 14.97 2.62
C GLN A 89 -3.56 14.77 2.33
N LEU A 90 -4.43 15.66 2.84
CA LEU A 90 -5.85 15.65 2.51
C LEU A 90 -6.10 15.93 1.02
N SER A 91 -5.37 16.88 0.44
CA SER A 91 -5.46 17.17 -1.00
C SER A 91 -5.08 15.95 -1.86
N VAL A 92 -4.07 15.19 -1.44
CA VAL A 92 -3.70 13.93 -2.10
C VAL A 92 -4.83 12.91 -2.03
N LEU A 93 -5.49 12.75 -0.87
CA LEU A 93 -6.64 11.84 -0.76
C LEU A 93 -7.82 12.28 -1.64
N ASP A 94 -8.14 13.58 -1.63
CA ASP A 94 -9.23 14.14 -2.44
C ASP A 94 -8.99 13.93 -3.94
N HIS A 95 -7.74 14.06 -4.40
CA HIS A 95 -7.36 13.74 -5.78
C HIS A 95 -7.68 12.28 -6.17
N TYR A 96 -7.63 11.35 -5.22
CA TYR A 96 -8.03 9.95 -5.43
C TYR A 96 -9.49 9.66 -5.11
N GLY A 97 -10.32 10.70 -4.96
CA GLY A 97 -11.75 10.60 -4.68
C GLY A 97 -12.08 10.25 -3.23
N ILE A 98 -11.13 10.41 -2.30
CA ILE A 98 -11.30 10.11 -0.88
C ILE A 98 -11.39 11.43 -0.11
N SER A 99 -12.61 11.84 0.22
CA SER A 99 -12.89 13.00 1.04
C SER A 99 -14.14 12.77 1.91
N GLU A 100 -14.38 13.67 2.86
CA GLU A 100 -15.57 13.56 3.74
C GLU A 100 -16.86 13.50 2.93
N LYS A 101 -16.92 14.26 1.83
CA LYS A 101 -18.06 14.30 0.92
C LYS A 101 -18.32 12.96 0.25
N THR A 102 -17.27 12.28 -0.23
CA THR A 102 -17.43 11.01 -0.96
C THR A 102 -17.54 9.80 -0.03
N MET A 103 -16.94 9.89 1.16
CA MET A 103 -16.88 8.79 2.13
C MET A 103 -18.01 8.85 3.17
N GLY A 104 -18.55 10.04 3.43
CA GLY A 104 -19.60 10.25 4.43
C GLY A 104 -19.11 10.07 5.88
N VAL A 105 -17.80 10.17 6.10
CA VAL A 105 -17.13 10.05 7.39
C VAL A 105 -15.98 11.06 7.48
N PRO A 106 -15.53 11.44 8.70
CA PRO A 106 -14.46 12.42 8.84
C PRO A 106 -13.15 11.97 8.17
N CYS A 107 -12.44 12.92 7.56
CA CYS A 107 -11.09 12.74 7.03
C CYS A 107 -10.14 13.61 7.85
N ARG A 108 -9.38 12.98 8.74
CA ARG A 108 -8.51 13.67 9.71
C ARG A 108 -7.06 13.52 9.28
N ALA A 109 -6.33 14.62 9.25
CA ALA A 109 -4.90 14.61 9.00
C ALA A 109 -4.16 15.36 10.11
N THR A 110 -3.06 14.76 10.57
CA THR A 110 -2.05 15.42 11.39
C THR A 110 -0.70 14.77 11.08
N MET A 111 0.36 15.49 11.45
CA MET A 111 1.73 15.02 11.40
C MET A 111 2.25 14.58 12.77
N GLU A 112 1.44 14.76 13.82
CA GLU A 112 1.77 14.31 15.17
C GLU A 112 1.78 12.78 15.25
N VAL A 113 2.81 12.27 15.94
CA VAL A 113 3.00 10.84 16.18
C VAL A 113 3.36 10.60 17.64
N VAL A 114 2.99 9.43 18.13
CA VAL A 114 3.40 8.91 19.44
C VAL A 114 4.29 7.68 19.26
N GLN A 115 5.18 7.44 20.21
CA GLN A 115 5.95 6.20 20.22
C GLN A 115 5.10 5.09 20.83
N VAL A 116 4.97 3.97 20.12
CA VAL A 116 4.18 2.80 20.58
C VAL A 116 5.03 1.57 20.88
N GLY A 117 6.30 1.58 20.45
CA GLY A 117 7.21 0.45 20.64
C GLY A 117 8.65 0.78 20.30
N ASP A 118 9.47 -0.26 20.23
CA ASP A 118 10.86 -0.20 19.79
C ASP A 118 11.17 -1.43 18.93
N ALA A 119 11.81 -1.22 17.78
CA ALA A 119 12.29 -2.29 16.92
C ALA A 119 13.65 -1.90 16.35
N LEU A 120 14.61 -2.83 16.36
CA LEU A 120 15.99 -2.57 15.92
C LEU A 120 16.67 -1.40 16.68
N GLY A 121 16.26 -1.14 17.94
CA GLY A 121 16.74 0.01 18.72
C GLY A 121 16.24 1.35 18.19
N LEU A 122 15.15 1.34 17.42
CA LEU A 122 14.51 2.52 16.84
C LEU A 122 13.07 2.65 17.36
N PRO A 123 12.65 3.86 17.76
CA PRO A 123 11.26 4.10 18.13
C PRO A 123 10.28 3.72 17.00
N VAL A 124 9.21 3.01 17.36
CA VAL A 124 8.09 2.74 16.47
C VAL A 124 7.04 3.84 16.61
N TRP A 125 6.78 4.57 15.52
CA TRP A 125 5.91 5.75 15.52
C TRP A 125 4.53 5.43 14.95
N LEU A 126 3.48 5.82 15.68
CA LEU A 126 2.08 5.76 15.24
C LEU A 126 1.47 7.16 15.23
N GLU A 127 0.74 7.50 14.17
CA GLU A 127 -0.08 8.70 14.06
C GLU A 127 -0.99 8.86 15.30
N LYS A 128 -0.98 10.05 15.91
CA LYS A 128 -1.60 10.29 17.22
C LYS A 128 -3.12 10.06 17.24
N GLY A 129 -3.84 10.44 16.19
CA GLY A 129 -5.27 10.17 16.03
C GLY A 129 -5.59 8.68 15.93
N ALA A 130 -4.83 7.94 15.12
CA ALA A 130 -4.93 6.49 15.01
C ALA A 130 -4.58 5.78 16.33
N ALA A 131 -3.59 6.29 17.08
CA ALA A 131 -3.24 5.77 18.41
C ALA A 131 -4.37 5.95 19.44
N GLY A 132 -5.22 6.97 19.27
CA GLY A 132 -6.39 7.24 20.10
C GLY A 132 -7.65 6.47 19.70
N ALA A 133 -7.62 5.71 18.61
CA ALA A 133 -8.76 4.90 18.16
C ALA A 133 -8.83 3.56 18.92
N ASP A 134 -10.01 2.94 18.91
CA ASP A 134 -10.18 1.58 19.42
C ASP A 134 -9.53 0.56 18.49
N TRP A 135 -9.58 0.82 17.18
CA TRP A 135 -8.94 -0.01 16.17
C TRP A 135 -8.35 0.82 15.03
N VAL A 136 -7.25 0.33 14.46
CA VAL A 136 -6.63 0.85 13.24
C VAL A 136 -6.75 -0.21 12.15
N CYS A 137 -7.15 0.22 10.96
CA CYS A 137 -7.23 -0.64 9.77
C CYS A 137 -6.44 0.00 8.64
N LEU A 138 -5.89 -0.81 7.73
CA LEU A 138 -5.10 -0.32 6.61
C LEU A 138 -5.69 -0.79 5.29
N VAL A 139 -5.74 0.09 4.29
CA VAL A 139 -6.21 -0.26 2.94
C VAL A 139 -5.16 0.16 1.93
N ASN A 140 -4.49 -0.79 1.28
CA ASN A 140 -3.40 -0.48 0.35
C ASN A 140 -3.18 -1.52 -0.74
N ARG A 141 -2.51 -1.11 -1.81
CA ARG A 141 -2.03 -2.01 -2.87
C ARG A 141 -0.74 -2.72 -2.45
N VAL A 142 -0.73 -4.04 -2.61
CA VAL A 142 0.47 -4.87 -2.51
C VAL A 142 1.10 -4.99 -3.90
N LYS A 143 2.36 -4.58 -4.05
CA LYS A 143 3.07 -4.61 -5.33
C LYS A 143 4.58 -4.73 -5.17
N PRO A 144 5.28 -5.23 -6.20
CA PRO A 144 6.73 -5.15 -6.26
C PRO A 144 7.22 -3.71 -6.14
N HIS A 145 8.20 -3.49 -5.27
CA HIS A 145 8.91 -2.24 -5.11
C HIS A 145 9.89 -2.03 -6.27
N THR A 146 10.10 -0.78 -6.65
CA THR A 146 11.00 -0.41 -7.76
C THR A 146 12.47 -0.46 -7.39
N ASP A 147 12.77 -0.25 -6.10
CA ASP A 147 14.13 -0.02 -5.60
C ASP A 147 14.73 -1.18 -4.80
N PHE A 148 13.92 -2.14 -4.37
CA PHE A 148 14.40 -3.30 -3.58
C PHE A 148 13.62 -4.56 -3.92
N LYS A 149 14.14 -5.72 -3.48
CA LYS A 149 13.48 -7.02 -3.66
C LYS A 149 13.40 -7.76 -2.33
N GLY A 150 12.22 -8.27 -2.03
CA GLY A 150 11.98 -8.98 -0.79
C GLY A 150 10.77 -9.90 -0.87
N SER A 151 10.51 -10.58 0.24
CA SER A 151 9.28 -11.34 0.44
C SER A 151 8.14 -10.48 1.01
N ILE A 152 8.44 -9.29 1.52
CA ILE A 152 7.53 -8.15 1.72
C ILE A 152 8.14 -6.91 1.05
N GLU A 153 7.34 -6.15 0.29
CA GLU A 153 7.81 -5.01 -0.51
C GLU A 153 6.92 -3.77 -0.31
N SER A 154 6.18 -3.31 -1.34
CA SER A 154 5.14 -2.29 -1.12
C SER A 154 3.84 -2.98 -0.71
N GLY A 155 3.19 -2.49 0.34
CA GLY A 155 1.96 -3.08 0.83
C GLY A 155 1.54 -2.53 2.19
N LEU A 156 0.93 -3.37 3.01
CA LEU A 156 0.36 -3.00 4.30
C LEU A 156 1.48 -2.85 5.34
N PHE A 157 2.49 -3.72 5.34
CA PHE A 157 3.64 -3.64 6.24
C PHE A 157 4.46 -2.37 6.03
N LYS A 158 4.76 -2.02 4.77
CA LYS A 158 5.44 -0.74 4.47
C LYS A 158 4.60 0.46 4.92
N MET A 159 3.27 0.36 4.81
CA MET A 159 2.36 1.40 5.28
C MET A 159 2.30 1.47 6.81
N MET A 160 2.37 0.34 7.53
CA MET A 160 2.54 0.32 8.99
C MET A 160 3.83 1.01 9.42
N THR A 161 4.94 0.72 8.74
CA THR A 161 6.25 1.27 9.09
C THR A 161 6.38 2.74 8.72
N ILE A 162 6.18 3.10 7.45
CA ILE A 162 6.44 4.46 6.95
C ILE A 162 5.18 5.32 6.98
N GLY A 163 4.04 4.74 6.61
CA GLY A 163 2.77 5.45 6.47
C GLY A 163 2.28 5.99 7.81
N LEU A 164 2.16 5.11 8.81
CA LEU A 164 1.70 5.44 10.17
C LEU A 164 2.71 6.30 10.93
N GLY A 165 4.01 6.13 10.67
CA GLY A 165 5.06 6.95 11.27
C GLY A 165 5.13 8.39 10.74
N LYS A 166 4.31 8.75 9.74
CA LYS A 166 4.28 10.09 9.12
C LYS A 166 5.68 10.52 8.66
N TYR A 167 5.95 11.83 8.63
CA TYR A 167 7.24 12.37 8.24
C TYR A 167 8.39 11.91 9.15
N LYS A 168 8.14 11.85 10.46
CA LYS A 168 9.15 11.46 11.47
C LYS A 168 9.64 10.03 11.26
N GLY A 169 8.71 9.07 11.15
CA GLY A 169 9.02 7.67 10.86
C GLY A 169 9.62 7.50 9.48
N ALA A 170 9.09 8.16 8.45
CA ALA A 170 9.63 8.07 7.09
C ALA A 170 11.12 8.41 7.04
N ILE A 171 11.55 9.52 7.64
CA ILE A 171 12.97 9.90 7.67
C ILE A 171 13.81 8.88 8.45
N GLN A 172 13.32 8.45 9.61
CA GLN A 172 14.04 7.53 10.48
C GLN A 172 14.28 6.19 9.78
N TYR A 173 13.23 5.57 9.23
CA TYR A 173 13.33 4.25 8.64
C TYR A 173 14.09 4.26 7.31
N HIS A 174 13.93 5.29 6.49
CA HIS A 174 14.75 5.41 5.27
C HIS A 174 16.25 5.47 5.59
N ARG A 175 16.66 6.12 6.69
CA ARG A 175 18.06 6.10 7.16
C ARG A 175 18.46 4.71 7.68
N ALA A 176 17.56 4.03 8.40
CA ALA A 176 17.80 2.70 8.95
C ALA A 176 18.00 1.62 7.86
N ASN A 177 17.29 1.74 6.74
CA ASN A 177 17.38 0.78 5.63
C ASN A 177 18.79 0.66 5.06
N VAL A 178 19.61 1.72 5.15
CA VAL A 178 21.03 1.69 4.73
C VAL A 178 21.85 0.70 5.54
N ARG A 179 21.47 0.46 6.81
CA ARG A 179 22.18 -0.44 7.72
C ARG A 179 21.56 -1.83 7.81
N HIS A 180 20.24 -1.94 7.69
CA HIS A 180 19.49 -3.17 7.99
C HIS A 180 18.78 -3.80 6.78
N SER A 181 18.84 -3.19 5.58
CA SER A 181 18.00 -3.47 4.40
C SER A 181 16.55 -2.99 4.54
N TYR A 182 15.84 -2.81 3.41
CA TYR A 182 14.44 -2.37 3.44
C TYR A 182 13.52 -3.42 4.03
N GLU A 183 13.67 -4.69 3.64
CA GLU A 183 12.78 -5.75 4.10
C GLU A 183 12.85 -5.91 5.62
N THR A 184 14.06 -5.98 6.20
CA THR A 184 14.22 -6.14 7.65
C THR A 184 13.55 -5.02 8.42
N VAL A 185 13.79 -3.76 8.05
CA VAL A 185 13.18 -2.62 8.76
C VAL A 185 11.67 -2.64 8.62
N ILE A 186 11.15 -2.94 7.42
CA ILE A 186 9.70 -3.02 7.17
C ILE A 186 9.08 -4.14 8.02
N THR A 187 9.67 -5.34 8.06
CA THR A 187 9.11 -6.48 8.78
C THR A 187 9.22 -6.32 10.29
N GLU A 188 10.37 -5.89 10.81
CA GLU A 188 10.58 -5.77 12.26
C GLU A 188 9.73 -4.65 12.85
N VAL A 189 9.67 -3.48 12.21
CA VAL A 189 8.80 -2.38 12.67
C VAL A 189 7.32 -2.74 12.48
N GLY A 190 6.96 -3.42 11.39
CA GLY A 190 5.59 -3.87 11.16
C GLY A 190 5.12 -4.88 12.20
N ARG A 191 5.97 -5.83 12.61
CA ARG A 191 5.68 -6.80 13.67
C ARG A 191 5.50 -6.12 15.02
N GLU A 192 6.39 -5.19 15.38
CA GLU A 192 6.24 -4.42 16.61
C GLU A 192 4.96 -3.57 16.58
N MET A 193 4.61 -2.97 15.43
CA MET A 193 3.34 -2.27 15.26
C MET A 193 2.13 -3.20 15.48
N LEU A 194 2.13 -4.40 14.90
CA LEU A 194 1.07 -5.40 15.12
C LEU A 194 0.97 -5.84 16.59
N ALA A 195 2.09 -5.93 17.29
CA ALA A 195 2.14 -6.36 18.68
C ALA A 195 1.69 -5.26 19.67
N LYS A 196 1.94 -3.99 19.35
CA LYS A 196 1.72 -2.85 20.26
C LYS A 196 0.51 -2.00 19.93
N ALA A 197 0.18 -1.86 18.64
CA ALA A 197 -0.97 -1.08 18.21
C ALA A 197 -2.21 -1.96 18.10
N LYS A 198 -3.38 -1.34 18.21
CA LYS A 198 -4.68 -2.00 18.03
C LYS A 198 -5.00 -2.16 16.54
N ILE A 199 -4.16 -2.87 15.79
CA ILE A 199 -4.45 -3.16 14.39
C ILE A 199 -5.58 -4.21 14.34
N ALA A 200 -6.72 -3.88 13.75
CA ALA A 200 -7.82 -4.83 13.59
C ALA A 200 -7.65 -5.71 12.35
N PHE A 201 -7.37 -5.08 11.20
CA PHE A 201 -7.14 -5.78 9.95
C PHE A 201 -6.35 -4.93 8.95
N GLY A 202 -5.83 -5.59 7.90
CA GLY A 202 -5.34 -4.95 6.69
C GLY A 202 -6.05 -5.49 5.46
N LEU A 203 -6.45 -4.61 4.55
CA LEU A 203 -7.09 -4.91 3.26
C LEU A 203 -6.09 -4.67 2.12
N GLY A 204 -5.57 -5.76 1.59
CA GLY A 204 -4.63 -5.77 0.48
C GLY A 204 -5.34 -5.79 -0.87
N ILE A 205 -4.81 -5.00 -1.80
CA ILE A 205 -5.29 -4.89 -3.18
C ILE A 205 -4.18 -5.34 -4.11
N VAL A 206 -4.47 -6.24 -5.06
CA VAL A 206 -3.55 -6.63 -6.14
C VAL A 206 -4.15 -6.22 -7.46
N GLU A 207 -3.32 -5.65 -8.33
CA GLU A 207 -3.70 -5.28 -9.70
C GLU A 207 -3.09 -6.24 -10.72
N ASN A 208 -3.74 -6.37 -11.88
CA ASN A 208 -3.21 -7.11 -13.02
C ASN A 208 -2.26 -6.24 -13.86
N GLY A 209 -1.62 -6.83 -14.88
CA GLY A 209 -0.73 -6.12 -15.80
C GLY A 209 -1.40 -5.06 -16.70
N TYR A 210 -2.70 -4.79 -16.51
CA TYR A 210 -3.48 -3.76 -17.19
C TYR A 210 -3.95 -2.65 -16.23
N ASP A 211 -3.38 -2.58 -15.02
CA ASP A 211 -3.74 -1.63 -13.96
C ASP A 211 -5.21 -1.74 -13.52
N GLU A 212 -5.78 -2.95 -13.53
CA GLU A 212 -7.12 -3.22 -13.01
C GLU A 212 -7.06 -4.04 -11.72
N THR A 213 -8.04 -3.86 -10.83
CA THR A 213 -8.14 -4.64 -9.59
C THR A 213 -8.34 -6.14 -9.89
N ALA A 214 -7.30 -6.93 -9.66
CA ALA A 214 -7.29 -8.37 -9.87
C ALA A 214 -7.80 -9.15 -8.67
N HIS A 215 -7.51 -8.66 -7.47
CA HIS A 215 -7.84 -9.33 -6.22
C HIS A 215 -7.91 -8.34 -5.06
N VAL A 216 -8.81 -8.59 -4.11
CA VAL A 216 -8.92 -7.86 -2.84
C VAL A 216 -9.05 -8.87 -1.70
N GLU A 217 -8.28 -8.67 -0.63
CA GLU A 217 -8.26 -9.61 0.49
C GLU A 217 -7.96 -8.91 1.81
N ALA A 218 -8.80 -9.15 2.80
CA ALA A 218 -8.61 -8.67 4.16
C ALA A 218 -8.02 -9.76 5.06
N PHE A 219 -7.15 -9.34 5.97
CA PHE A 219 -6.49 -10.19 6.95
C PHE A 219 -6.69 -9.61 8.34
N GLY A 220 -7.12 -10.43 9.30
CA GLY A 220 -6.95 -10.09 10.71
C GLY A 220 -5.46 -9.91 11.05
N ALA A 221 -5.16 -9.24 12.16
CA ALA A 221 -3.79 -8.89 12.53
C ALA A 221 -2.81 -10.08 12.57
N ALA A 222 -3.27 -11.26 13.03
CA ALA A 222 -2.44 -12.47 13.13
C ALA A 222 -2.02 -13.04 11.77
N ASP A 223 -2.87 -12.91 10.75
CA ASP A 223 -2.64 -13.48 9.42
C ASP A 223 -2.04 -12.48 8.43
N LEU A 224 -1.93 -11.21 8.82
CA LEU A 224 -1.59 -10.10 7.94
C LEU A 224 -0.23 -10.28 7.26
N GLU A 225 0.79 -10.72 7.99
CA GLU A 225 2.14 -10.92 7.42
C GLU A 225 2.15 -12.03 6.37
N ALA A 226 1.59 -13.19 6.69
CA ALA A 226 1.51 -14.32 5.77
C ALA A 226 0.62 -14.00 4.56
N GLY A 227 -0.48 -13.28 4.80
CA GLY A 227 -1.38 -12.77 3.77
C GLY A 227 -0.69 -11.84 2.79
N GLU A 228 0.04 -10.83 3.27
CA GLU A 228 0.75 -9.88 2.41
C GLU A 228 1.84 -10.57 1.57
N ARG A 229 2.60 -11.52 2.16
CA ARG A 229 3.59 -12.33 1.41
C ARG A 229 2.94 -13.08 0.25
N ARG A 230 1.77 -13.68 0.49
CA ARG A 230 0.97 -14.36 -0.56
C ARG A 230 0.50 -13.39 -1.63
N LEU A 231 -0.04 -12.23 -1.25
CA LEU A 231 -0.48 -11.20 -2.19
C LEU A 231 0.68 -10.66 -3.04
N LEU A 232 1.87 -10.48 -2.46
CA LEU A 232 3.03 -10.03 -3.22
C LEU A 232 3.46 -11.05 -4.27
N LYS A 233 3.38 -12.36 -3.96
CA LYS A 233 3.63 -13.42 -4.94
C LYS A 233 2.63 -13.32 -6.11
N MET A 234 1.33 -13.19 -5.81
CA MET A 234 0.29 -12.98 -6.82
C MET A 234 0.56 -11.72 -7.67
N ALA A 235 0.95 -10.62 -7.05
CA ALA A 235 1.29 -9.39 -7.75
C ALA A 235 2.50 -9.57 -8.70
N LYS A 236 3.51 -10.35 -8.30
CA LYS A 236 4.67 -10.68 -9.15
C LYS A 236 4.33 -11.60 -10.33
N GLU A 237 3.34 -12.47 -10.16
CA GLU A 237 2.82 -13.36 -11.22
C GLU A 237 1.98 -12.58 -12.24
N ASN A 238 1.23 -11.58 -11.79
CA ASN A 238 0.40 -10.72 -12.64
C ASN A 238 1.18 -9.61 -13.38
N LEU A 239 2.44 -9.36 -13.02
CA LEU A 239 3.26 -8.31 -13.62
C LEU A 239 3.50 -8.59 -15.11
N ALA A 240 3.30 -7.57 -15.94
CA ALA A 240 3.71 -7.61 -17.34
C ALA A 240 5.23 -7.86 -17.45
N ARG A 241 5.64 -8.59 -18.50
CA ARG A 241 7.05 -8.89 -18.77
C ARG A 241 7.36 -8.70 -20.25
N LEU A 242 8.58 -8.26 -20.52
CA LEU A 242 9.10 -8.24 -21.89
C LEU A 242 9.10 -9.68 -22.46
N PRO A 243 8.91 -9.85 -23.78
CA PRO A 243 8.80 -11.17 -24.40
C PRO A 243 10.15 -11.91 -24.47
N LEU A 244 11.24 -11.22 -24.13
CA LEU A 244 12.61 -11.70 -24.18
C LEU A 244 13.28 -11.44 -22.84
N SER A 245 14.10 -12.39 -22.38
CA SER A 245 14.90 -12.25 -21.17
C SER A 245 16.24 -11.52 -21.38
N ALA A 246 16.69 -11.41 -22.63
CA ALA A 246 17.94 -10.74 -23.00
C ALA A 246 17.76 -9.94 -24.29
N PHE A 247 18.35 -8.75 -24.32
CA PHE A 247 18.40 -7.83 -25.45
C PHE A 247 19.56 -6.84 -25.24
N GLU A 248 20.18 -6.40 -26.33
CA GLU A 248 21.31 -5.45 -26.27
C GLU A 248 20.81 -4.01 -26.10
N VAL A 249 19.70 -3.67 -26.74
CA VAL A 249 19.10 -2.34 -26.73
C VAL A 249 17.59 -2.45 -26.49
N LEU A 250 17.08 -1.67 -25.53
CA LEU A 250 15.65 -1.45 -25.32
C LEU A 250 15.34 0.02 -25.54
N ILE A 251 14.46 0.30 -26.51
CA ILE A 251 13.95 1.64 -26.77
C ILE A 251 12.57 1.73 -26.12
N VAL A 252 12.43 2.64 -25.15
CA VAL A 252 11.17 2.88 -24.44
C VAL A 252 10.52 4.13 -25.03
N GLU A 253 9.33 3.99 -25.60
CA GLU A 253 8.62 5.09 -26.28
C GLU A 253 8.01 6.10 -25.31
N GLN A 254 7.64 5.67 -24.09
CA GLN A 254 6.99 6.52 -23.09
C GLN A 254 7.59 6.33 -21.71
N MET A 255 7.88 7.45 -21.02
CA MET A 255 8.39 7.48 -19.66
C MET A 255 7.83 8.69 -18.90
N GLY A 256 7.75 8.60 -17.58
CA GLY A 256 7.31 9.69 -16.71
C GLY A 256 7.08 9.25 -15.27
N LYS A 257 7.13 10.18 -14.31
CA LYS A 257 6.83 9.89 -12.90
C LYS A 257 5.40 9.38 -12.66
N ASN A 258 4.50 9.74 -13.57
CA ASN A 258 3.13 9.26 -13.64
C ASN A 258 3.01 7.80 -14.11
N VAL A 259 4.03 7.26 -14.81
CA VAL A 259 4.10 5.85 -15.21
C VAL A 259 4.65 5.01 -14.07
N SER A 260 5.79 5.43 -13.50
CA SER A 260 6.44 4.77 -12.36
C SER A 260 7.19 5.82 -11.55
N GLY A 261 7.35 5.61 -10.25
CA GLY A 261 8.07 6.55 -9.38
C GLY A 261 9.50 6.85 -9.87
N ALA A 262 10.14 5.88 -10.54
CA ALA A 262 11.47 6.00 -11.13
C ALA A 262 11.49 6.57 -12.56
N GLY A 263 10.33 6.92 -13.13
CA GLY A 263 10.17 7.39 -14.51
C GLY A 263 9.89 6.26 -15.52
N MET A 264 10.41 5.06 -15.28
CA MET A 264 10.13 3.85 -16.06
C MET A 264 9.78 2.70 -15.11
N ASP A 265 9.05 1.69 -15.59
CA ASP A 265 8.76 0.51 -14.77
C ASP A 265 10.00 -0.40 -14.70
N THR A 266 10.81 -0.20 -13.65
CA THR A 266 12.03 -0.94 -13.38
C THR A 266 11.80 -2.43 -13.19
N ASN A 267 10.58 -2.85 -12.83
CA ASN A 267 10.23 -4.27 -12.70
C ASN A 267 10.04 -4.93 -14.06
N VAL A 268 9.47 -4.21 -15.04
CA VAL A 268 9.22 -4.72 -16.39
C VAL A 268 10.50 -4.73 -17.23
N ILE A 269 11.28 -3.64 -17.17
CA ILE A 269 12.51 -3.51 -17.97
C ILE A 269 13.72 -4.25 -17.38
N GLY A 270 13.61 -4.76 -16.14
CA GLY A 270 14.66 -5.52 -15.48
C GLY A 270 15.89 -4.70 -15.06
N ARG A 271 15.71 -3.39 -14.78
CA ARG A 271 16.79 -2.50 -14.32
C ARG A 271 16.41 -1.86 -12.98
N PRO A 272 16.76 -2.46 -11.83
CA PRO A 272 16.47 -1.86 -10.53
C PRO A 272 17.25 -0.55 -10.36
N SER A 273 16.64 0.40 -9.65
CA SER A 273 17.20 1.73 -9.37
C SER A 273 18.29 1.74 -8.29
N ASN A 274 18.37 0.69 -7.46
CA ASN A 274 19.36 0.59 -6.39
C ASN A 274 20.01 -0.81 -6.35
N PRO A 275 21.11 -1.05 -7.10
CA PRO A 275 21.81 -2.33 -7.13
C PRO A 275 22.69 -2.60 -5.89
N HIS A 276 22.78 -1.65 -4.94
CA HIS A 276 23.66 -1.70 -3.76
C HIS A 276 22.89 -1.80 -2.45
N GLU A 277 21.66 -2.29 -2.49
CA GLU A 277 20.97 -2.68 -1.26
C GLU A 277 21.77 -3.83 -0.58
N PRO A 278 22.07 -3.72 0.74
CA PRO A 278 22.83 -4.73 1.47
C PRO A 278 22.09 -6.06 1.61
#